data_AF-A0A5M4ELX7-F1
#
_entry.id   AF-A0A5M4ELX7-F1
#
_cell.length_a   1.000
_cell.length_b   1.000
_cell.length_c   1.000
_cell.angle_alpha   90.00
_cell.angle_beta   90.00
_cell.angle_gamma   90.00
#
_symmetry.space_group_name_H-M   'P 1'
#
loop_
_entity.id
_entity.type
_entity.pdbx_description
1 polymer ?
#
loop_
_entity_poly.entity_id
_entity_poly.type
_entity_poly.pdbx_seq_one_letter_code
_entity_poly.pdbx_strand_id
1 'polypeptide(L)' 'MNITNEINLIDKPVKDQLLAVEEILESISSENSIEIITNEELLIKYIPPKAIEKKIKIKLKLKNENWHIHLEKE' A
#
# COMPACT_ATOMS: atom_id res chain seq x y z
N MET A 1 5.97 16.34 11.32
CA MET A 1 4.59 15.79 11.29
C MET A 1 4.59 14.83 10.13
N ASN A 2 4.61 13.51 10.36
CA ASN A 2 4.52 12.57 9.25
C ASN A 2 3.07 12.61 8.74
N ILE A 3 2.89 13.08 7.51
CA ILE A 3 1.59 13.08 6.86
C ILE A 3 1.39 11.64 6.36
N THR A 4 0.47 10.92 6.99
CA THR A 4 0.05 9.60 6.51
C THR A 4 -1.10 9.79 5.54
N ASN A 5 -0.87 9.51 4.26
CA ASN A 5 -1.93 9.54 3.25
C ASN A 5 -2.67 8.19 3.25
N GLU A 6 -3.96 8.21 3.54
CA GLU A 6 -4.81 7.02 3.47
C GLU A 6 -5.41 6.90 2.06
N ILE A 7 -5.32 5.70 1.48
CA ILE A 7 -5.84 5.38 0.15
C ILE A 7 -6.73 4.14 0.27
N ASN A 8 -8.04 4.34 0.13
CA ASN A 8 -9.00 3.25 0.11
C ASN A 8 -9.22 2.72 -1.32
N LEU A 9 -8.96 1.42 -1.51
CA LEU A 9 -9.07 0.72 -2.78
C LEU A 9 -10.21 -0.30 -2.82
N ILE A 10 -10.94 -0.54 -1.72
CA ILE A 10 -11.94 -1.62 -1.58
C ILE A 10 -12.99 -1.62 -2.71
N ASP A 11 -13.50 -0.44 -3.09
CA ASP A 11 -14.55 -0.32 -4.11
C ASP A 11 -14.03 -0.32 -5.56
N LYS A 12 -12.72 -0.45 -5.76
CA LYS A 12 -12.12 -0.44 -7.10
C LYS A 12 -11.93 -1.85 -7.65
N PRO A 13 -12.08 -2.06 -8.98
CA PRO A 13 -11.71 -3.31 -9.61
C PRO A 13 -10.25 -3.67 -9.32
N VAL A 14 -9.94 -4.96 -9.16
CA VAL A 14 -8.58 -5.46 -8.85
C VAL A 14 -7.50 -4.88 -9.77
N LYS A 15 -7.80 -4.75 -11.06
CA LYS A 15 -6.90 -4.14 -12.05
C LYS A 15 -6.53 -2.70 -11.70
N ASP A 16 -7.52 -1.90 -11.32
CA ASP A 16 -7.33 -0.50 -10.97
C ASP A 16 -6.64 -0.35 -9.62
N GLN A 17 -6.89 -1.28 -8.68
CA GLN A 17 -6.13 -1.35 -7.44
C GLN A 17 -4.65 -1.63 -7.69
N LEU A 18 -4.32 -2.59 -8.57
CA LEU A 18 -2.95 -2.90 -8.93
C LEU A 18 -2.23 -1.70 -9.56
N LEU A 19 -2.87 -1.01 -10.50
CA LEU A 19 -2.31 0.19 -11.12
C LEU A 19 -2.04 1.28 -10.07
N ALA A 20 -3.00 1.57 -9.21
CA ALA A 20 -2.84 2.55 -8.14
C ALA A 20 -1.68 2.17 -7.20
N VAL A 21 -1.53 0.89 -6.87
CA VAL A 21 -0.43 0.39 -6.04
C VAL A 21 0.92 0.58 -6.72
N GLU A 22 1.03 0.33 -8.03
CA GLU A 22 2.28 0.59 -8.75
C GLU A 22 2.63 2.09 -8.70
N GLU A 23 1.68 2.97 -8.99
CA GLU A 23 1.88 4.42 -8.92
C GLU A 23 2.31 4.88 -7.51
N ILE A 24 1.71 4.31 -6.46
CA ILE A 24 2.05 4.59 -5.06
C ILE A 24 3.49 4.16 -4.75
N LEU A 25 3.87 2.94 -5.13
CA LEU A 25 5.20 2.41 -4.87
C LEU A 25 6.29 3.18 -5.64
N GLU A 26 5.94 3.77 -6.78
CA GLU A 26 6.85 4.65 -7.53
C GLU A 26 6.94 6.06 -6.97
N SER A 27 5.82 6.60 -6.46
CA SER A 27 5.73 7.99 -6.02
C SER A 27 6.06 8.21 -4.55
N ILE A 28 6.13 7.15 -3.74
CA ILE A 28 6.38 7.27 -2.30
C ILE A 28 7.77 7.89 -2.03
N SER A 29 7.76 8.91 -1.19
CA SER A 29 8.91 9.72 -0.75
C SER A 29 9.17 9.50 0.74
N SER A 30 10.41 9.62 1.21
CA SER A 30 10.76 9.44 2.63
C SER A 30 10.10 10.47 3.57
N GLU A 31 9.47 11.52 3.03
CA GLU A 31 8.73 12.54 3.78
C GLU A 31 7.27 12.14 4.09
N ASN A 32 6.73 11.13 3.41
CA ASN A 32 5.32 10.75 3.50
C ASN A 32 5.18 9.24 3.70
N SER A 33 4.29 8.84 4.61
CA SER A 33 3.84 7.46 4.73
C SER A 33 2.48 7.30 4.05
N ILE A 34 2.21 6.10 3.55
CA ILE A 34 0.96 5.80 2.83
C ILE A 34 0.33 4.57 3.47
N GLU A 35 -0.96 4.66 3.79
CA GLU A 35 -1.75 3.51 4.23
C GLU A 35 -2.74 3.11 3.13
N ILE A 36 -2.54 1.93 2.54
CA ILE A 36 -3.44 1.36 1.55
C ILE A 36 -4.44 0.45 2.26
N ILE A 37 -5.73 0.65 1.98
CA ILE A 37 -6.80 -0.19 2.50
C ILE A 37 -7.39 -1.01 1.34
N THR A 38 -7.38 -2.33 1.45
CA THR A 38 -7.91 -3.25 0.44
C THR A 38 -8.48 -4.52 1.07
N ASN A 39 -9.48 -5.12 0.43
CA ASN A 39 -10.00 -6.46 0.74
C ASN A 39 -9.38 -7.56 -0.15
N GLU A 40 -8.51 -7.20 -1.10
CA GLU A 40 -7.96 -8.11 -2.09
C GLU A 40 -6.69 -8.80 -1.60
N GLU A 41 -6.75 -10.12 -1.39
CA GLU A 41 -5.60 -10.93 -0.97
C GLU A 41 -4.44 -10.90 -1.98
N LEU A 42 -4.72 -10.67 -3.25
CA LEU A 42 -3.71 -10.55 -4.30
C LEU A 42 -2.70 -9.44 -3.99
N LEU A 43 -3.18 -8.29 -3.51
CA LEU A 43 -2.33 -7.13 -3.19
C LEU A 43 -1.40 -7.43 -2.01
N ILE A 44 -1.86 -8.23 -1.05
CA ILE A 44 -1.05 -8.67 0.11
C ILE A 44 0.14 -9.51 -0.32
N LYS A 45 0.02 -10.23 -1.44
CA LYS A 45 1.13 -11.02 -2.00
C LYS A 45 1.98 -10.21 -2.99
N TYR A 46 1.37 -9.21 -3.64
CA TYR A 46 2.00 -8.43 -4.69
C TYR A 46 2.84 -7.25 -4.17
N ILE A 47 2.38 -6.55 -3.13
CA ILE A 47 3.05 -5.37 -2.58
C ILE A 47 4.37 -5.70 -1.89
N PRO A 48 4.47 -6.74 -1.03
CA PRO A 48 5.69 -7.04 -0.30
C PRO A 48 6.96 -7.17 -1.13
N PRO A 49 7.00 -8.03 -2.19
CA PRO A 49 8.22 -8.17 -2.98
C PRO A 49 8.62 -6.85 -3.65
N LYS A 50 7.67 -6.11 -4.23
CA LYS A 50 7.95 -4.84 -4.92
C LYS A 50 8.44 -3.73 -4.00
N ALA A 51 7.88 -3.63 -2.81
CA ALA A 51 8.32 -2.63 -1.85
C ALA A 51 9.71 -2.96 -1.27
N ILE A 52 10.05 -4.24 -1.10
CA ILE A 52 11.42 -4.66 -0.73
C ILE A 52 12.42 -4.22 -1.81
N GLU A 53 12.13 -4.46 -3.10
CA GLU A 53 12.99 -4.04 -4.21
C GLU A 53 13.27 -2.52 -4.19
N LYS A 54 12.28 -1.73 -3.77
CA LYS A 54 12.35 -0.26 -3.69
C LYS A 54 12.80 0.28 -2.34
N LYS A 55 13.23 -0.57 -1.39
CA LYS A 55 13.63 -0.20 -0.02
C LYS A 55 12.54 0.55 0.75
N ILE A 56 11.30 0.10 0.60
CA ILE A 56 10.14 0.62 1.31
C ILE A 56 9.83 -0.34 2.46
N LYS A 57 9.76 0.18 3.69
CA LYS A 57 9.25 -0.53 4.87
C LYS A 57 7.75 -0.75 4.73
N ILE A 58 7.32 -1.94 5.13
CA ILE A 58 5.93 -2.38 4.98
C ILE A 58 5.42 -2.90 6.32
N LYS A 59 4.18 -2.55 6.66
CA LYS A 59 3.47 -3.13 7.79
C LYS A 59 2.05 -3.51 7.38
N LEU A 60 1.74 -4.80 7.43
CA LEU A 60 0.42 -5.34 7.13
C LEU A 60 -0.38 -5.52 8.42
N LYS A 61 -1.65 -5.13 8.41
CA LYS A 61 -2.61 -5.38 9.49
C LYS A 61 -3.96 -5.78 8.89
N LEU A 62 -4.63 -6.77 9.48
CA LEU A 62 -6.00 -7.12 9.15
C LEU A 62 -6.93 -6.48 10.19
N LYS A 63 -7.93 -5.72 9.74
CA LYS A 63 -8.93 -5.08 10.59
C LYS A 63 -10.29 -5.11 9.90
N ASN A 64 -11.31 -5.65 10.57
CA ASN A 64 -12.68 -5.72 10.03
C ASN A 64 -12.72 -6.33 8.61
N GLU A 65 -12.01 -7.45 8.41
CA GLU A 65 -11.90 -8.15 7.12
C GLU A 65 -11.20 -7.38 6.00
N ASN A 66 -10.69 -6.17 6.27
CA ASN A 66 -9.90 -5.37 5.35
C ASN A 66 -8.43 -5.35 5.76
N TRP A 67 -7.56 -5.42 4.77
CA TRP A 67 -6.14 -5.26 4.94
C TRP A 67 -5.73 -3.80 4.90
N HIS A 68 -4.98 -3.39 5.90
CA HIS A 68 -4.30 -2.11 6.00
C HIS A 68 -2.81 -2.34 5.77
N ILE A 69 -2.27 -1.72 4.74
CA ILE A 69 -0.91 -1.88 4.27
C ILE A 69 -0.21 -0.54 4.41
N HIS A 70 0.59 -0.41 5.46
CA HIS A 70 1.37 0.79 5.69
C HIS A 70 2.70 0.70 4.94
N LEU A 71 3.02 1.74 4.20
CA LEU A 71 4.23 1.90 3.40
C LEU A 71 4.99 3.14 3.88
N GLU A 72 6.26 2.98 4.16
CA GLU A 72 7.16 4.06 4.58
C GLU A 72 8.50 3.87 3.89
N LYS A 73 9.00 4.89 3.20
CA LYS A 73 10.31 4.81 2.53
C LYS A 73 11.43 5.21 3.49
N GLU A 74 12.47 4.39 3.54
CA GLU A 74 13.69 4.70 4.32
C GLU A 74 14.54 5.80 3.69
#